data_AF-A0A2P6WK66-F1
#
_entry.id   AF-A0A2P6WK66-F1
#
_cell.length_a   1.000
_cell.length_b   1.000
_cell.length_c   1.000
_cell.angle_alpha   90.00
_cell.angle_beta   90.00
_cell.angle_gamma   90.00
#
_symmetry.space_group_name_H-M   'P 1'
#
loop_
_entity.id
_entity.type
_entity.pdbx_description
1 polymer ?
#
loop_
_entity_poly.entity_id
_entity_poly.type
_entity_poly.pdbx_seq_one_letter_code
_entity_poly.pdbx_strand_id
1 'polypeptide(L)'
;MLGSGHFVFSQGGRPVPGYSNASSVNTSTQSPEARKRFAYEAVRGAVAVTQRDPQDRLRVLGTAARVIAPIFPELAKIYIREGLRVEQALIQRGDQPESSMLNSGLIGCGVAQTLIENITVQQVDAADTTVVAAISTCPAVVASAQKLIEAGLQEKKLAPRATLALMEHAGLKSAWSLNKFEKLFDSLPMDAGHKEQEAPKLAAVYARAAGEVDRSLARKAGLRLLLWLGKLNDGENRAVAANVTTAAMKQALGPKEYEDALAGDVMARRVAQSSRGEEEVSHPMDQPASVLKATGPAKMDRIQELEEMPPARRAREAAASGFTTRRGGDIELGARYFDLAFNSLNAVWSGRENEREAIAVIMEVSGAAAQVDPIDALRRSRELDYPCAQAIGMIGVARVLATLEQNAPSSASR
;
A
#
# COMPACT_ATOMS: atom_id res chain seq x y z
N MET A 1 26.27 -70.05 -15.20
CA MET A 1 27.69 -69.64 -15.30
C MET A 1 27.73 -68.18 -15.72
N LEU A 2 28.39 -67.36 -14.89
CA LEU A 2 29.19 -66.14 -15.19
C LEU A 2 28.62 -65.10 -16.18
N GLY A 3 28.60 -63.79 -15.90
CA GLY A 3 29.28 -63.08 -14.82
C GLY A 3 29.00 -61.57 -14.86
N SER A 4 29.21 -60.98 -13.69
CA SER A 4 29.01 -59.58 -13.32
C SER A 4 30.16 -58.69 -13.81
N GLY A 5 29.84 -57.47 -14.26
CA GLY A 5 30.82 -56.41 -14.52
C GLY A 5 30.84 -55.37 -13.40
N HIS A 6 31.88 -55.41 -12.57
CA HIS A 6 32.25 -54.36 -11.62
C HIS A 6 32.99 -53.23 -12.35
N PHE A 7 32.62 -51.98 -12.08
CA PHE A 7 33.52 -50.84 -12.26
C PHE A 7 33.81 -50.18 -10.91
N VAL A 8 35.08 -50.22 -10.57
CA VAL A 8 35.74 -49.53 -9.46
C VAL A 8 36.15 -48.15 -9.96
N PHE A 9 35.86 -47.09 -9.21
CA PHE A 9 36.62 -45.84 -9.33
C PHE A 9 37.22 -45.43 -7.99
N SER A 10 38.49 -45.11 -8.10
CA SER A 10 39.51 -44.94 -7.09
C SER A 10 39.40 -43.60 -6.36
N GLN A 11 39.75 -43.64 -5.07
CA GLN A 11 39.99 -42.47 -4.23
C GLN A 11 41.21 -41.69 -4.73
N GLY A 12 41.05 -40.39 -4.92
CA GLY A 12 42.15 -39.46 -5.22
C GLY A 12 41.76 -38.06 -4.78
N GLY A 13 42.00 -37.76 -3.50
CA GLY A 13 41.71 -36.47 -2.90
C GLY A 13 42.55 -35.34 -3.48
N ARG A 14 41.90 -34.20 -3.70
CA ARG A 14 42.52 -32.87 -3.63
C ARG A 14 41.74 -32.06 -2.60
N PRO A 15 42.40 -31.41 -1.64
CA PRO A 15 41.73 -30.60 -0.63
C PRO A 15 41.12 -29.37 -1.30
N VAL A 16 39.80 -29.20 -1.17
CA VAL A 16 39.11 -27.96 -1.50
C VAL A 16 39.54 -26.92 -0.46
N PRO A 17 39.98 -25.71 -0.85
CA PRO A 17 40.34 -24.66 0.09
C PRO A 17 39.15 -24.36 1.00
N GLY A 18 39.41 -24.34 2.31
CA GLY A 18 38.39 -24.18 3.33
C GLY A 18 37.51 -22.97 3.09
N TYR A 19 36.20 -23.20 3.15
CA TYR A 19 35.22 -22.16 3.43
C TYR A 19 35.64 -21.50 4.74
N SER A 20 36.20 -20.30 4.60
CA SER A 20 36.45 -19.41 5.72
C SER A 20 35.09 -19.11 6.33
N ASN A 21 34.94 -19.42 7.61
CA ASN A 21 33.79 -19.08 8.43
C ASN A 21 33.31 -17.66 8.08
N ALA A 22 32.14 -17.55 7.47
CA ALA A 22 31.41 -16.30 7.42
C ALA A 22 30.95 -16.03 8.86
N SER A 23 31.88 -15.47 9.66
CA SER A 23 31.56 -14.85 10.93
C SER A 23 30.37 -13.95 10.70
N SER A 24 29.31 -14.15 11.48
CA SER A 24 28.20 -13.21 11.59
C SER A 24 28.79 -11.80 11.63
N VAL A 25 28.58 -11.03 10.56
CA VAL A 25 29.01 -9.63 10.54
C VAL A 25 28.14 -8.95 11.58
N ASN A 26 28.68 -8.82 12.79
CA ASN A 26 28.09 -8.02 13.85
C ASN A 26 27.94 -6.60 13.29
N THR A 27 26.73 -6.26 12.85
CA THR A 27 26.35 -4.94 12.33
C THR A 27 26.56 -3.82 13.35
N SER A 28 26.89 -4.17 14.60
CA SER A 28 27.36 -3.27 15.66
C SER A 28 28.79 -2.74 15.47
N THR A 29 29.58 -3.29 14.54
CA THR A 29 31.00 -2.90 14.34
C THR A 29 31.28 -2.04 13.10
N GLN A 30 30.29 -1.85 12.20
CA GLN A 30 30.46 -0.98 11.04
C GLN A 30 30.31 0.50 11.42
N SER A 31 31.21 1.36 10.90
CA SER A 31 31.08 2.80 11.15
C SER A 31 29.73 3.33 10.59
N PRO A 32 29.15 4.36 11.23
CA PRO A 32 27.97 5.06 10.73
C PRO A 32 28.07 5.39 9.23
N GLU A 33 29.21 5.93 8.78
CA GLU A 33 29.47 6.28 7.39
C GLU A 33 29.40 5.08 6.45
N ALA A 34 29.94 3.92 6.86
CA ALA A 34 29.88 2.69 6.06
C ALA A 34 28.44 2.21 5.88
N ARG A 35 27.61 2.30 6.93
CA ARG A 35 26.19 1.93 6.88
C ARG A 35 25.37 2.88 6.01
N LYS A 36 25.62 4.19 6.09
CA LYS A 36 25.02 5.19 5.19
C LYS A 36 25.37 4.92 3.73
N ARG A 37 26.64 4.62 3.46
CA ARG A 37 27.09 4.29 2.10
C ARG A 37 26.44 3.01 1.59
N PHE A 38 26.33 1.98 2.42
CA PHE A 38 25.61 0.76 2.05
C PHE A 38 24.14 1.05 1.73
N ALA A 39 23.44 1.80 2.60
CA ALA A 39 22.04 2.17 2.39
C ALA A 39 21.87 2.97 1.08
N TYR A 40 22.80 3.89 0.79
CA TYR A 40 22.85 4.61 -0.48
C TYR A 40 23.02 3.67 -1.68
N GLU A 41 23.97 2.74 -1.65
CA GLU A 41 24.23 1.81 -2.73
C GLU A 41 23.07 0.84 -2.94
N ALA A 42 22.43 0.38 -1.87
CA ALA A 42 21.23 -0.46 -1.93
C ALA A 42 20.04 0.27 -2.55
N VAL A 43 19.74 1.51 -2.11
CA VAL A 43 18.65 2.31 -2.71
C VAL A 43 18.96 2.66 -4.17
N ARG A 44 20.19 3.06 -4.48
CA ARG A 44 20.59 3.38 -5.86
C ARG A 44 20.47 2.15 -6.76
N GLY A 45 20.89 0.98 -6.28
CA GLY A 45 20.71 -0.29 -6.98
C GLY A 45 19.24 -0.63 -7.20
N ALA A 46 18.39 -0.40 -6.19
CA ALA A 46 16.95 -0.65 -6.29
C ALA A 46 16.27 0.24 -7.33
N VAL A 47 16.58 1.54 -7.35
CA VAL A 47 16.03 2.49 -8.32
C VAL A 47 16.57 2.23 -9.74
N ALA A 48 17.73 1.59 -9.88
CA ALA A 48 18.28 1.19 -11.17
C ALA A 48 17.59 -0.04 -11.78
N VAL A 49 16.85 -0.83 -10.98
CA VAL A 49 16.01 -1.90 -11.51
C VAL A 49 14.91 -1.29 -12.37
N THR A 50 14.74 -1.78 -13.60
CA THR A 50 13.72 -1.26 -14.52
C THR A 50 12.35 -1.84 -14.21
N GLN A 51 11.36 -0.98 -13.98
CA GLN A 51 9.94 -1.36 -13.89
C GLN A 51 9.26 -1.10 -15.23
N ARG A 52 8.52 -2.09 -15.75
CA ARG A 52 7.72 -1.94 -16.98
C ARG A 52 6.45 -1.14 -16.73
N ASP A 53 5.81 -1.38 -15.59
CA ASP A 53 4.61 -0.67 -15.15
C ASP A 53 4.98 0.68 -14.50
N PRO A 54 4.43 1.81 -14.99
CA PRO A 54 4.63 3.12 -14.35
C PRO A 54 4.12 3.19 -12.90
N GLN A 55 3.10 2.42 -12.51
CA GLN A 55 2.63 2.37 -11.12
C GLN A 55 3.69 1.72 -10.22
N ASP A 56 4.30 0.63 -10.66
CA ASP A 56 5.44 0.00 -9.98
C ASP A 56 6.62 0.95 -9.85
N ARG A 57 6.93 1.69 -10.93
CA ARG A 57 7.99 2.72 -10.90
C ARG A 57 7.69 3.77 -9.83
N LEU A 58 6.44 4.24 -9.76
CA LEU A 58 6.01 5.23 -8.78
C LEU A 58 6.14 4.72 -7.35
N ARG A 59 5.72 3.47 -7.08
CA ARG A 59 5.88 2.82 -5.77
C ARG A 59 7.34 2.73 -5.34
N VAL A 60 8.24 2.33 -6.25
CA VAL A 60 9.69 2.25 -5.98
C VAL A 60 10.27 3.61 -5.67
N LEU A 61 10.00 4.62 -6.50
CA LEU A 61 10.52 5.98 -6.30
C LEU A 61 10.00 6.62 -5.00
N GLY A 62 8.71 6.46 -4.70
CA GLY A 62 8.10 6.97 -3.47
C GLY A 62 8.63 6.29 -2.21
N THR A 63 8.96 5.00 -2.28
CA THR A 63 9.57 4.25 -1.17
C THR A 63 11.03 4.62 -1.00
N ALA A 64 11.80 4.68 -2.10
CA ALA A 64 13.21 5.07 -2.11
C ALA A 64 13.42 6.48 -1.55
N ALA A 65 12.61 7.45 -1.99
CA ALA A 65 12.68 8.83 -1.52
C ALA A 65 12.50 8.93 0.00
N ARG A 66 11.49 8.24 0.56
CA ARG A 66 11.22 8.24 2.01
C ARG A 66 12.35 7.62 2.82
N VAL A 67 12.94 6.52 2.35
CA VAL A 67 14.03 5.83 3.06
C VAL A 67 15.33 6.63 3.00
N ILE A 68 15.64 7.25 1.86
CA ILE A 68 16.92 7.93 1.67
C ILE A 68 16.93 9.38 2.15
N ALA A 69 15.77 10.04 2.23
CA ALA A 69 15.65 11.44 2.66
C ALA A 69 16.41 11.80 3.95
N PRO A 70 16.35 11.02 5.05
CA PRO A 70 17.07 11.37 6.28
C PRO A 70 18.60 11.25 6.15
N ILE A 71 19.12 10.55 5.13
CA ILE A 71 20.56 10.32 4.96
C ILE A 71 21.14 11.15 3.81
N PHE A 72 20.46 11.16 2.65
CA PHE A 72 20.87 11.86 1.43
C PHE A 72 19.67 12.63 0.85
N PRO A 73 19.34 13.81 1.41
CA PRO A 73 18.15 14.58 1.00
C PRO A 73 18.20 15.04 -0.46
N GLU A 74 19.39 15.35 -1.00
CA GLU A 74 19.53 15.74 -2.41
C GLU A 74 19.20 14.59 -3.37
N LEU A 75 19.55 13.35 -3.01
CA LEU A 75 19.16 12.18 -3.80
C LEU A 75 17.66 11.92 -3.70
N ALA A 76 17.06 12.07 -2.51
CA ALA A 76 15.63 11.96 -2.34
C ALA A 76 14.87 12.96 -3.23
N LYS A 77 15.36 14.21 -3.35
CA LYS A 77 14.79 15.22 -4.26
C LYS A 77 14.82 14.78 -5.72
N ILE A 78 15.86 14.07 -6.16
CA ILE A 78 15.94 13.53 -7.53
C ILE A 78 14.83 12.49 -7.75
N TYR A 79 14.69 11.52 -6.83
CA TYR A 79 13.63 10.50 -6.91
C TYR A 79 12.23 11.08 -6.82
N ILE A 80 12.06 12.13 -6.02
CA ILE A 80 10.81 12.88 -5.92
C ILE A 80 10.43 13.53 -7.25
N ARG A 81 11.37 14.23 -7.90
CA ARG A 81 11.12 14.87 -9.20
C ARG A 81 10.79 13.85 -10.28
N GLU A 82 11.52 12.73 -10.30
CA GLU A 82 11.21 11.64 -11.23
C GLU A 82 9.84 11.03 -10.95
N GLY A 83 9.51 10.78 -9.68
CA GLY A 83 8.22 10.23 -9.27
C GLY A 83 7.07 11.15 -9.64
N LEU A 84 7.21 12.47 -9.41
CA LEU A 84 6.21 13.46 -9.83
C LEU A 84 6.00 13.47 -11.34
N ARG A 85 7.08 13.29 -12.13
CA ARG A 85 6.96 13.18 -13.59
C ARG A 85 6.20 11.91 -14.01
N VAL A 86 6.41 10.79 -13.32
CA VAL A 86 5.69 9.54 -13.56
C VAL A 86 4.21 9.67 -13.16
N GLU A 87 3.94 10.25 -11.99
CA GLU A 87 2.59 10.56 -11.50
C GLU A 87 1.82 11.45 -12.47
N GLN A 88 2.45 12.53 -12.95
CA GLN A 88 1.85 13.42 -13.93
C GLN A 88 1.58 12.70 -15.26
N ALA A 89 2.48 11.81 -15.71
CA ALA A 89 2.29 11.04 -16.94
C ALA A 89 1.13 10.03 -16.84
N LEU A 90 0.92 9.43 -15.66
CA LEU A 90 -0.25 8.58 -15.38
C LEU A 90 -1.54 9.39 -15.49
N ILE A 91 -1.62 10.51 -14.77
CA ILE A 91 -2.78 11.42 -14.81
C ILE A 91 -3.07 11.88 -16.23
N GLN A 92 -2.03 12.21 -17.00
CA GLN A 92 -2.17 12.65 -18.40
C GLN A 92 -2.78 11.60 -19.32
N ARG A 93 -2.55 10.31 -19.02
CA ARG A 93 -3.15 9.18 -19.75
C ARG A 93 -4.55 8.82 -19.28
N GLY A 94 -5.01 9.42 -18.18
CA GLY A 94 -6.27 9.06 -17.52
C GLY A 94 -6.14 7.94 -16.49
N ASP A 95 -4.91 7.49 -16.19
CA ASP A 95 -4.67 6.48 -15.17
C ASP A 95 -4.60 7.12 -13.79
N GLN A 96 -5.33 6.55 -12.83
CA GLN A 96 -5.27 7.01 -11.44
C GLN A 96 -3.97 6.49 -10.78
N PRO A 97 -3.09 7.37 -10.25
CA PRO A 97 -1.96 6.93 -9.45
C PRO A 97 -2.45 6.23 -8.18
N GLU A 98 -1.91 5.05 -7.87
CA GLU A 98 -2.28 4.35 -6.63
C GLU A 98 -1.80 5.07 -5.36
N SER A 99 -0.70 5.81 -5.49
CA SER A 99 -0.16 6.66 -4.44
C SER A 99 0.39 7.93 -5.05
N SER A 100 0.36 9.02 -4.29
CA SER A 100 0.95 10.29 -4.70
C SER A 100 2.31 10.49 -4.05
N MET A 101 3.26 11.05 -4.80
CA MET A 101 4.56 11.47 -4.26
C MET A 101 4.41 12.56 -3.20
N LEU A 102 3.32 13.34 -3.26
CA LEU A 102 3.01 14.39 -2.27
C LEU A 102 2.86 13.82 -0.85
N ASN A 103 2.41 12.57 -0.71
CA ASN A 103 2.33 11.88 0.58
C ASN A 103 3.69 11.61 1.24
N SER A 104 4.81 11.87 0.54
CA SER A 104 6.13 11.79 1.15
C SER A 104 6.37 12.90 2.19
N GLY A 105 5.65 14.01 2.12
CA GLY A 105 5.88 15.19 2.96
C GLY A 105 7.18 15.96 2.62
N LEU A 106 7.89 15.54 1.56
CA LEU A 106 9.18 16.10 1.14
C LEU A 106 9.04 17.11 -0.01
N ILE A 107 7.82 17.34 -0.49
CA ILE A 107 7.52 18.22 -1.61
C ILE A 107 7.00 19.55 -1.08
N GLY A 108 7.61 20.65 -1.52
CA GLY A 108 7.20 21.98 -1.13
C GLY A 108 5.84 22.39 -1.69
N CYS A 109 5.12 23.21 -0.93
CA CYS A 109 3.80 23.75 -1.29
C CYS A 109 3.69 24.32 -2.70
N GLY A 110 4.69 25.10 -3.16
CA GLY A 110 4.65 25.68 -4.51
C GLY A 110 4.67 24.66 -5.64
N VAL A 111 5.36 23.52 -5.45
CA VAL A 111 5.36 22.42 -6.42
C VAL A 111 4.02 21.70 -6.43
N ALA A 112 3.44 21.46 -5.24
CA ALA A 112 2.11 20.87 -5.13
C ALA A 112 1.03 21.75 -5.79
N GLN A 113 1.10 23.07 -5.57
CA GLN A 113 0.20 24.03 -6.20
C GLN A 113 0.34 24.02 -7.72
N THR A 114 1.57 24.10 -8.23
CA THR A 114 1.84 24.04 -9.68
C THR A 114 1.32 22.73 -10.30
N LEU A 115 1.45 21.61 -9.59
CA LEU A 115 0.92 20.33 -10.06
C LEU A 115 -0.60 20.38 -10.20
N ILE A 116 -1.32 20.90 -9.19
CA ILE A 116 -2.78 21.00 -9.23
C ILE A 116 -3.27 21.97 -10.31
N GLU A 117 -2.59 23.10 -10.49
CA GLU A 117 -2.93 24.09 -11.52
C GLU A 117 -2.73 23.57 -12.95
N ASN A 118 -1.88 22.56 -13.14
CA ASN A 118 -1.65 21.94 -14.43
C ASN A 118 -2.58 20.75 -14.74
N ILE A 119 -3.41 20.31 -13.79
CA ILE A 119 -4.40 19.26 -14.04
C ILE A 119 -5.58 19.87 -14.79
N THR A 120 -5.93 19.25 -15.92
CA THR A 120 -7.10 19.67 -16.69
C THR A 120 -8.39 19.06 -16.14
N VAL A 121 -9.53 19.68 -16.42
CA VAL A 121 -10.86 19.20 -15.98
C VAL A 121 -11.11 17.74 -16.42
N GLN A 122 -10.60 17.36 -17.59
CA GLN A 122 -10.75 16.00 -18.13
C GLN A 122 -10.02 14.92 -17.32
N GLN A 123 -9.01 15.31 -16.55
CA GLN A 123 -8.12 14.42 -15.79
C GLN A 123 -8.46 14.40 -14.29
N VAL A 124 -9.53 15.07 -13.87
CA VAL A 124 -9.87 15.25 -12.45
C VAL A 124 -10.14 13.92 -11.76
N ASP A 125 -10.80 12.98 -12.43
CA ASP A 125 -11.05 11.64 -11.88
C ASP A 125 -9.76 10.85 -11.71
N ALA A 126 -8.88 10.86 -12.72
CA ALA A 126 -7.55 10.25 -12.63
C ALA A 126 -6.69 10.89 -11.53
N ALA A 127 -6.80 12.19 -11.32
CA ALA A 127 -5.99 12.92 -10.33
C ALA A 127 -6.52 12.86 -8.89
N ASP A 128 -7.62 12.16 -8.60
CA ASP A 128 -8.29 12.16 -7.29
C ASP A 128 -7.31 11.91 -6.13
N THR A 129 -6.42 10.92 -6.25
CA THR A 129 -5.42 10.60 -5.21
C THR A 129 -4.36 11.68 -5.04
N THR A 130 -3.92 12.31 -6.13
CA THR A 130 -2.96 13.41 -6.12
C THR A 130 -3.57 14.67 -5.50
N VAL A 131 -4.82 15.01 -5.83
CA VAL A 131 -5.51 16.17 -5.26
C VAL A 131 -5.71 15.99 -3.76
N VAL A 132 -6.12 14.80 -3.30
CA VAL A 132 -6.21 14.49 -1.86
C VAL A 132 -4.87 14.71 -1.15
N ALA A 133 -3.79 14.18 -1.72
CA ALA A 133 -2.45 14.31 -1.14
C ALA A 133 -1.99 15.79 -1.10
N ALA A 134 -2.32 16.57 -2.14
CA ALA A 134 -1.99 17.99 -2.21
C ALA A 134 -2.73 18.81 -1.15
N ILE A 135 -4.03 18.57 -0.95
CA ILE A 135 -4.84 19.25 0.08
C ILE A 135 -4.29 18.96 1.47
N SER A 136 -3.98 17.69 1.77
CA SER A 136 -3.47 17.27 3.07
C SER A 136 -2.08 17.84 3.37
N THR A 137 -1.26 18.06 2.35
CA THR A 137 0.13 18.50 2.51
C THR A 137 0.27 20.03 2.47
N CYS A 138 -0.61 20.72 1.75
CA CYS A 138 -0.47 22.16 1.51
C CYS A 138 -1.81 22.92 1.49
N PRO A 139 -2.12 23.73 2.51
CA PRO A 139 -3.34 24.54 2.56
C PRO A 139 -3.49 25.54 1.40
N ALA A 140 -2.38 26.04 0.83
CA ALA A 140 -2.41 26.99 -0.28
C ALA A 140 -3.03 26.40 -1.56
N VAL A 141 -3.08 25.07 -1.68
CA VAL A 141 -3.64 24.36 -2.84
C VAL A 141 -5.17 24.36 -2.85
N VAL A 142 -5.80 24.59 -1.70
CA VAL A 142 -7.25 24.42 -1.51
C VAL A 142 -8.07 25.21 -2.52
N ALA A 143 -7.73 26.48 -2.78
CA ALA A 143 -8.46 27.31 -3.73
C ALA A 143 -8.38 26.76 -5.18
N SER A 144 -7.18 26.36 -5.62
CA SER A 144 -6.97 25.77 -6.96
C SER A 144 -7.67 24.42 -7.08
N ALA A 145 -7.62 23.58 -6.04
CA ALA A 145 -8.34 22.31 -5.98
C ALA A 145 -9.87 22.50 -5.99
N GLN A 146 -10.41 23.47 -5.25
CA GLN A 146 -11.85 23.79 -5.28
C GLN A 146 -12.32 24.17 -6.67
N LYS A 147 -11.57 25.04 -7.37
CA LYS A 147 -11.88 25.44 -8.74
C LYS A 147 -11.86 24.25 -9.70
N LEU A 148 -10.84 23.40 -9.59
CA LEU A 148 -10.69 22.20 -10.41
C LEU A 148 -11.84 21.21 -10.20
N ILE A 149 -12.18 20.91 -8.95
CA ILE A 149 -13.27 19.98 -8.59
C ILE A 149 -14.63 20.53 -9.02
N GLU A 150 -14.86 21.84 -8.86
CA GLU A 150 -16.10 22.46 -9.33
C GLU A 150 -16.29 22.34 -10.84
N ALA A 151 -15.25 22.62 -11.61
CA ALA A 151 -15.28 22.43 -13.05
C ALA A 151 -15.48 20.95 -13.42
N GLY A 152 -14.82 20.03 -12.71
CA GLY A 152 -15.00 18.58 -12.89
C GLY A 152 -16.45 18.14 -12.70
N LEU A 153 -17.08 18.57 -11.61
CA LEU A 153 -18.49 18.25 -11.33
C LEU A 153 -19.43 18.78 -12.42
N GLN A 154 -19.18 19.97 -12.97
CA GLN A 154 -19.96 20.52 -14.10
C GLN A 154 -19.85 19.65 -15.36
N GLU A 155 -18.68 19.05 -15.60
CA GLU A 155 -18.44 18.13 -16.71
C GLU A 155 -18.72 16.66 -16.38
N LYS A 156 -19.34 16.37 -15.22
CA LYS A 156 -19.62 15.00 -14.72
C LYS A 156 -18.36 14.14 -14.55
N LYS A 157 -17.21 14.78 -14.30
CA LYS A 157 -15.96 14.13 -13.88
C LYS A 157 -15.90 14.14 -12.36
N LEU A 158 -15.84 12.95 -11.77
CA LEU A 158 -15.91 12.79 -10.33
C LEU A 158 -14.53 12.51 -9.73
N ALA A 159 -14.18 13.24 -8.68
CA ALA A 159 -13.06 12.95 -7.80
C ALA A 159 -13.61 12.89 -6.36
N PRO A 160 -14.26 11.77 -5.97
CA PRO A 160 -15.03 11.70 -4.73
C PRO A 160 -14.18 11.95 -3.49
N ARG A 161 -12.96 11.40 -3.43
CA ARG A 161 -12.09 11.52 -2.25
C ARG A 161 -11.54 12.94 -2.13
N ALA A 162 -11.14 13.55 -3.24
CA ALA A 162 -10.70 14.94 -3.29
C ALA A 162 -11.83 15.89 -2.89
N THR A 163 -13.05 15.63 -3.35
CA THR A 163 -14.24 16.40 -2.96
C THR A 163 -14.46 16.32 -1.45
N LEU A 164 -14.42 15.12 -0.87
CA LEU A 164 -14.55 14.94 0.57
C LEU A 164 -13.42 15.64 1.34
N ALA A 165 -12.17 15.52 0.91
CA ALA A 165 -11.03 16.19 1.55
C ALA A 165 -11.21 17.72 1.58
N LEU A 166 -11.72 18.31 0.50
CA LEU A 166 -12.06 19.75 0.47
C LEU A 166 -13.23 20.08 1.39
N MET A 167 -14.26 19.23 1.46
CA MET A 167 -15.40 19.44 2.34
C MET A 167 -15.00 19.37 3.81
N GLU A 168 -14.11 18.45 4.18
CA GLU A 168 -13.55 18.36 5.52
C GLU A 168 -12.70 19.58 5.85
N HIS A 169 -11.89 20.05 4.89
CA HIS A 169 -11.10 21.26 5.07
C HIS A 169 -11.95 22.54 5.23
N ALA A 170 -13.04 22.66 4.46
CA ALA A 170 -14.00 23.76 4.57
C ALA A 170 -14.94 23.63 5.78
N GLY A 171 -14.99 22.44 6.40
CA GLY A 171 -16.00 22.04 7.36
C GLY A 171 -17.23 21.42 6.68
N LEU A 172 -17.63 20.22 7.12
CA LEU A 172 -18.70 19.44 6.48
C LEU A 172 -20.08 20.13 6.50
N LYS A 173 -20.32 20.99 7.50
CA LYS A 173 -21.56 21.78 7.64
C LYS A 173 -21.53 23.11 6.89
N SER A 174 -20.43 23.46 6.24
CA SER A 174 -20.35 24.73 5.51
C SER A 174 -21.31 24.72 4.33
N ALA A 175 -21.85 25.90 3.97
CA ALA A 175 -22.74 26.04 2.82
C ALA A 175 -22.09 25.53 1.52
N TRP A 176 -20.77 25.70 1.40
CA TRP A 176 -19.99 25.14 0.29
C TRP A 176 -20.04 23.61 0.29
N SER A 177 -19.73 22.96 1.42
CA SER A 177 -19.73 21.50 1.54
C SER A 177 -21.11 20.88 1.28
N LEU A 178 -22.18 21.49 1.80
CA LEU A 178 -23.56 21.05 1.54
C LEU A 178 -23.91 21.14 0.04
N ASN A 179 -23.55 22.24 -0.62
CA ASN A 179 -23.77 22.40 -2.05
C ASN A 179 -22.98 21.39 -2.89
N LYS A 180 -21.72 21.13 -2.52
CA LYS A 180 -20.88 20.15 -3.25
C LYS A 180 -21.31 18.72 -3.01
N PHE A 181 -21.76 18.38 -1.81
CA PHE A 181 -22.35 17.07 -1.51
C PHE A 181 -23.56 16.81 -2.43
N GLU A 182 -24.50 17.76 -2.52
CA GLU A 182 -25.65 17.63 -3.42
C GLU A 182 -25.21 17.47 -4.88
N LYS A 183 -24.33 18.37 -5.36
CA LYS A 183 -23.83 18.35 -6.74
C LYS A 183 -23.09 17.05 -7.09
N LEU A 184 -22.33 16.47 -6.16
CA LEU A 184 -21.62 15.21 -6.37
C LEU A 184 -22.59 14.09 -6.72
N PHE A 185 -23.67 13.94 -5.94
CA PHE A 185 -24.67 12.90 -6.18
C PHE A 185 -25.67 13.25 -7.30
N ASP A 186 -25.83 14.53 -7.65
CA ASP A 186 -26.51 14.96 -8.88
C ASP A 186 -25.72 14.59 -10.14
N SER A 187 -24.39 14.59 -10.04
CA SER A 187 -23.47 14.45 -11.18
C SER A 187 -23.00 13.01 -11.40
N LEU A 188 -23.62 12.02 -10.72
CA LEU A 188 -23.28 10.61 -10.92
C LEU A 188 -23.35 10.24 -12.42
N PRO A 189 -22.32 9.56 -12.96
CA PRO A 189 -22.27 9.24 -14.38
C PRO A 189 -23.44 8.33 -14.75
N MET A 190 -24.02 8.56 -15.92
CA MET A 190 -25.10 7.72 -16.43
C MET A 190 -24.63 6.30 -16.73
N ASP A 191 -23.38 6.18 -17.19
CA ASP A 191 -22.71 4.94 -17.50
C ASP A 191 -22.04 4.37 -16.23
N ALA A 192 -22.85 3.75 -15.38
CA ALA A 192 -22.38 3.17 -14.13
C ALA A 192 -21.43 1.99 -14.37
N GLY A 193 -21.68 1.17 -15.41
CA GLY A 193 -20.94 -0.08 -15.67
C GLY A 193 -19.44 0.14 -15.83
N HIS A 194 -19.02 1.22 -16.51
CA HIS A 194 -17.61 1.56 -16.69
C HIS A 194 -16.96 2.24 -15.47
N LYS A 195 -17.72 2.47 -14.38
CA LYS A 195 -17.27 3.16 -13.17
C LYS A 195 -17.55 2.35 -11.89
N GLU A 196 -17.67 1.02 -12.00
CA GLU A 196 -17.94 0.14 -10.84
C GLU A 196 -16.92 0.33 -9.70
N GLN A 197 -15.64 0.53 -10.03
CA GLN A 197 -14.56 0.74 -9.06
C GLN A 197 -14.71 2.03 -8.22
N GLU A 198 -15.56 2.97 -8.65
CA GLU A 198 -15.86 4.20 -7.90
C GLU A 198 -16.94 3.99 -6.83
N ALA A 199 -17.70 2.89 -6.90
CA ALA A 199 -18.83 2.64 -6.01
C ALA A 199 -18.43 2.66 -4.51
N PRO A 200 -17.36 1.97 -4.06
CA PRO A 200 -16.96 2.03 -2.66
C PRO A 200 -16.50 3.43 -2.23
N LYS A 201 -15.84 4.18 -3.12
CA LYS A 201 -15.39 5.55 -2.84
C LYS A 201 -16.58 6.49 -2.64
N LEU A 202 -17.57 6.44 -3.52
CA LEU A 202 -18.80 7.23 -3.41
C LEU A 202 -19.60 6.89 -2.15
N ALA A 203 -19.71 5.60 -1.81
CA ALA A 203 -20.35 5.15 -0.58
C ALA A 203 -19.61 5.66 0.67
N ALA A 204 -18.28 5.69 0.66
CA ALA A 204 -17.49 6.24 1.76
C ALA A 204 -17.72 7.75 1.93
N VAL A 205 -17.79 8.52 0.83
CA VAL A 205 -18.14 9.95 0.89
C VAL A 205 -19.53 10.16 1.48
N TYR A 206 -20.51 9.37 1.01
CA TYR A 206 -21.86 9.41 1.55
C TYR A 206 -21.87 9.10 3.04
N ALA A 207 -21.25 7.99 3.46
CA ALA A 207 -21.23 7.57 4.85
C ALA A 207 -20.58 8.60 5.78
N ARG A 208 -19.52 9.27 5.32
CA ARG A 208 -18.83 10.28 6.10
C ARG A 208 -19.64 11.57 6.28
N ALA A 209 -20.35 12.01 5.25
CA ALA A 209 -21.03 13.30 5.22
C ALA A 209 -22.53 13.24 5.58
N ALA A 210 -23.20 12.09 5.40
CA ALA A 210 -24.64 11.96 5.56
C ALA A 210 -25.17 12.34 6.96
N GLY A 211 -24.38 12.11 8.02
CA GLY A 211 -24.75 12.53 9.38
C GLY A 211 -24.59 14.03 9.66
N GLU A 212 -23.91 14.77 8.79
CA GLU A 212 -23.62 16.19 8.95
C GLU A 212 -24.51 17.09 8.08
N VAL A 213 -25.23 16.51 7.12
CA VAL A 213 -26.16 17.22 6.22
C VAL A 213 -27.60 17.10 6.70
N ASP A 214 -28.48 17.95 6.17
CA ASP A 214 -29.92 17.86 6.46
C ASP A 214 -30.50 16.50 6.04
N ARG A 215 -31.43 15.96 6.83
CA ARG A 215 -32.04 14.65 6.57
C ARG A 215 -32.66 14.53 5.18
N SER A 216 -33.27 15.59 4.67
CA SER A 216 -33.82 15.63 3.32
C SER A 216 -32.74 15.44 2.25
N LEU A 217 -31.59 16.09 2.42
CA LEU A 217 -30.45 16.00 1.51
C LEU A 217 -29.77 14.63 1.62
N ALA A 218 -29.56 14.11 2.83
CA ALA A 218 -29.07 12.75 3.05
C ALA A 218 -29.97 11.72 2.35
N ARG A 219 -31.30 11.82 2.56
CA ARG A 219 -32.30 10.95 1.90
C ARG A 219 -32.18 11.02 0.38
N LYS A 220 -32.16 12.23 -0.19
CA LYS A 220 -32.09 12.45 -1.64
C LYS A 220 -30.81 11.87 -2.24
N ALA A 221 -29.66 12.16 -1.64
CA ALA A 221 -28.35 11.66 -2.10
C ALA A 221 -28.24 10.13 -1.96
N GLY A 222 -28.68 9.58 -0.83
CA GLY A 222 -28.63 8.13 -0.56
C GLY A 222 -29.50 7.34 -1.54
N LEU A 223 -30.73 7.81 -1.83
CA LEU A 223 -31.59 7.18 -2.83
C LEU A 223 -30.96 7.21 -4.23
N ARG A 224 -30.36 8.35 -4.62
CA ARG A 224 -29.66 8.43 -5.92
C ARG A 224 -28.46 7.51 -6.00
N LEU A 225 -27.69 7.39 -4.93
CA LEU A 225 -26.56 6.46 -4.89
C LEU A 225 -27.06 5.02 -5.00
N LEU A 226 -28.08 4.61 -4.25
CA LEU A 226 -28.66 3.26 -4.36
C LEU A 226 -29.22 2.99 -5.77
N LEU A 227 -29.91 3.96 -6.38
CA LEU A 227 -30.38 3.86 -7.76
C LEU A 227 -29.22 3.70 -8.75
N TRP A 228 -28.14 4.45 -8.57
CA TRP A 228 -26.95 4.36 -9.40
C TRP A 228 -26.25 3.01 -9.24
N LEU A 229 -26.13 2.51 -8.01
CA LEU A 229 -25.61 1.18 -7.70
C LEU A 229 -26.47 0.06 -8.32
N GLY A 230 -27.79 0.27 -8.44
CA GLY A 230 -28.70 -0.67 -9.11
C GLY A 230 -28.48 -0.82 -10.61
N LYS A 231 -27.68 0.06 -11.22
CA LYS A 231 -27.26 -0.05 -12.64
C LYS A 231 -25.97 -0.85 -12.81
N LEU A 232 -25.27 -1.17 -11.72
CA LEU A 232 -24.07 -1.99 -11.74
C LEU A 232 -24.43 -3.48 -11.75
N ASN A 233 -23.59 -4.30 -12.36
CA ASN A 233 -23.69 -5.75 -12.23
C ASN A 233 -23.54 -6.17 -10.76
N ASP A 234 -24.08 -7.33 -10.40
CA ASP A 234 -23.82 -7.90 -9.08
C ASP A 234 -22.32 -8.21 -8.96
N GLY A 235 -21.72 -7.75 -7.86
CA GLY A 235 -20.27 -7.85 -7.62
C GLY A 235 -19.90 -7.29 -6.24
N GLU A 236 -18.70 -7.60 -5.76
CA GLU A 236 -18.22 -7.23 -4.42
C GLU A 236 -18.27 -5.71 -4.19
N ASN A 237 -17.78 -4.92 -5.15
CA ASN A 237 -17.76 -3.46 -5.04
C ASN A 237 -19.17 -2.86 -4.89
N ARG A 238 -20.14 -3.38 -5.66
CA ARG A 238 -21.55 -2.97 -5.55
C ARG A 238 -22.13 -3.37 -4.19
N ALA A 239 -21.88 -4.60 -3.74
CA ALA A 239 -22.40 -5.11 -2.48
C ALA A 239 -21.87 -4.30 -1.28
N VAL A 240 -20.56 -4.08 -1.22
CA VAL A 240 -19.91 -3.25 -0.20
C VAL A 240 -20.47 -1.82 -0.23
N ALA A 241 -20.54 -1.19 -1.39
CA ALA A 241 -21.06 0.16 -1.52
C ALA A 241 -22.53 0.28 -1.09
N ALA A 242 -23.38 -0.69 -1.45
CA ALA A 242 -24.78 -0.73 -1.06
C ALA A 242 -24.94 -0.92 0.45
N ASN A 243 -24.12 -1.76 1.07
CA ASN A 243 -24.12 -1.98 2.52
C ASN A 243 -23.70 -0.74 3.30
N VAL A 244 -22.59 -0.12 2.91
CA VAL A 244 -22.10 1.12 3.53
C VAL A 244 -23.15 2.24 3.38
N THR A 245 -23.72 2.40 2.18
CA THR A 245 -24.75 3.42 1.92
C THR A 245 -26.00 3.18 2.75
N THR A 246 -26.48 1.93 2.81
CA THR A 246 -27.67 1.54 3.59
C THR A 246 -27.47 1.79 5.08
N ALA A 247 -26.33 1.38 5.64
CA ALA A 247 -25.99 1.61 7.04
C ALA A 247 -25.96 3.11 7.36
N ALA A 248 -25.28 3.91 6.53
CA ALA A 248 -25.20 5.35 6.70
C ALA A 248 -26.57 6.05 6.56
N MET A 249 -27.41 5.63 5.61
CA MET A 249 -28.77 6.16 5.46
C MET A 249 -29.62 5.89 6.71
N LYS A 250 -29.58 4.66 7.23
CA LYS A 250 -30.29 4.30 8.48
C LYS A 250 -29.81 5.14 9.66
N GLN A 251 -28.51 5.38 9.77
CA GLN A 251 -27.94 6.20 10.83
C GLN A 251 -28.35 7.67 10.73
N ALA A 252 -28.34 8.25 9.52
CA ALA A 252 -28.66 9.66 9.31
C ALA A 252 -30.16 9.98 9.43
N LEU A 253 -31.03 9.09 8.92
CA LEU A 253 -32.48 9.31 8.86
C LEU A 253 -33.23 8.70 10.05
N GLY A 254 -32.68 7.63 10.64
CA GLY A 254 -33.40 6.75 11.55
C GLY A 254 -34.22 5.68 10.83
N PRO A 255 -34.66 4.63 11.55
CA PRO A 255 -35.25 3.44 10.93
C PRO A 255 -36.58 3.69 10.22
N LYS A 256 -37.42 4.58 10.75
CA LYS A 256 -38.73 4.90 10.15
C LYS A 256 -38.58 5.67 8.83
N GLU A 257 -37.86 6.80 8.87
CA GLU A 257 -37.65 7.62 7.67
C GLU A 257 -36.85 6.89 6.58
N TYR A 258 -35.97 5.95 6.96
CA TYR A 258 -35.28 5.08 6.03
C TYR A 258 -36.23 4.13 5.28
N GLU A 259 -37.11 3.43 5.99
CA GLU A 259 -38.09 2.53 5.34
C GLU A 259 -39.08 3.34 4.48
N ASP A 260 -39.51 4.52 4.94
CA ASP A 260 -40.34 5.44 4.15
C ASP A 260 -39.62 5.95 2.89
N ALA A 261 -38.30 6.18 2.98
CA ALA A 261 -37.49 6.58 1.84
C ALA A 261 -37.45 5.48 0.77
N LEU A 262 -37.27 4.22 1.18
CA LEU A 262 -37.23 3.08 0.26
C LEU A 262 -38.61 2.66 -0.26
N ALA A 263 -39.68 2.88 0.51
CA ALA A 263 -41.03 2.59 0.06
C ALA A 263 -41.41 3.40 -1.20
N GLY A 264 -40.84 4.60 -1.34
CA GLY A 264 -41.03 5.47 -2.51
C GLY A 264 -40.22 5.07 -3.75
N ASP A 265 -39.26 4.14 -3.65
CA ASP A 265 -38.37 3.77 -4.75
C ASP A 265 -38.07 2.26 -4.76
N VAL A 266 -38.77 1.53 -5.65
CA VAL A 266 -38.69 0.08 -5.77
C VAL A 266 -37.29 -0.40 -6.14
N MET A 267 -36.54 0.37 -6.94
CA MET A 267 -35.21 -0.02 -7.39
C MET A 267 -34.18 0.22 -6.28
N ALA A 268 -34.22 1.36 -5.59
CA ALA A 268 -33.38 1.59 -4.43
C ALA A 268 -33.65 0.56 -3.32
N ARG A 269 -34.92 0.20 -3.09
CA ARG A 269 -35.31 -0.86 -2.15
C ARG A 269 -34.72 -2.21 -2.52
N ARG A 270 -34.76 -2.59 -3.80
CA ARG A 270 -34.19 -3.84 -4.29
C ARG A 270 -32.68 -3.92 -4.03
N VAL A 271 -31.96 -2.83 -4.31
CA VAL A 271 -30.50 -2.75 -4.07
C VAL A 271 -30.16 -2.86 -2.58
N ALA A 272 -30.90 -2.14 -1.73
CA ALA A 272 -30.73 -2.19 -0.28
C ALA A 272 -31.13 -3.54 0.35
N GLN A 273 -31.97 -4.33 -0.34
CA GLN A 273 -32.34 -5.68 0.07
C GLN A 273 -31.33 -6.73 -0.43
N SER A 274 -30.80 -6.58 -1.65
CA SER A 274 -29.78 -7.49 -2.19
C SER A 274 -28.47 -7.44 -1.42
N SER A 275 -28.20 -6.35 -0.71
CA SER A 275 -26.98 -6.20 0.09
C SER A 275 -27.09 -6.84 1.49
N ARG A 276 -28.28 -7.27 1.93
CA ARG A 276 -28.49 -7.95 3.23
C ARG A 276 -27.98 -9.40 3.26
N GLY A 277 -27.34 -9.89 2.20
CA GLY A 277 -26.57 -11.12 2.27
C GLY A 277 -25.36 -10.91 3.17
N GLU A 278 -25.22 -11.76 4.19
CA GLU A 278 -24.09 -11.82 5.12
C GLU A 278 -22.80 -12.22 4.39
N GLU A 279 -22.27 -11.35 3.54
CA GLU A 279 -20.83 -11.35 3.30
C GLU A 279 -20.26 -10.42 4.36
N GLU A 280 -19.85 -11.03 5.48
CA GLU A 280 -18.88 -10.45 6.39
C GLU A 280 -17.78 -9.83 5.50
N VAL A 281 -17.72 -8.50 5.46
CA VAL A 281 -16.59 -7.80 4.83
C VAL A 281 -15.37 -8.34 5.53
N SER A 282 -14.63 -9.22 4.87
CA SER A 282 -13.44 -9.83 5.42
C SER A 282 -12.52 -8.70 5.85
N HIS A 283 -12.43 -8.49 7.16
CA HIS A 283 -11.45 -7.58 7.71
C HIS A 283 -10.09 -8.20 7.37
N PRO A 284 -9.23 -7.52 6.60
CA PRO A 284 -7.85 -7.96 6.43
C PRO A 284 -7.28 -8.13 7.84
N MET A 285 -6.79 -9.32 8.16
CA MET A 285 -6.25 -9.59 9.49
C MET A 285 -4.95 -8.80 9.67
N ASP A 286 -5.05 -7.57 10.17
CA ASP A 286 -3.94 -6.68 10.56
C ASP A 286 -3.23 -7.15 11.84
N GLN A 287 -3.06 -8.46 12.04
CA GLN A 287 -2.30 -8.95 13.20
C GLN A 287 -0.81 -8.97 12.85
N PRO A 288 0.02 -8.10 13.47
CA PRO A 288 1.46 -8.22 13.35
C PRO A 288 1.90 -9.59 13.90
N ALA A 289 2.90 -10.20 13.26
CA ALA A 289 3.44 -11.48 13.70
C ALA A 289 3.92 -11.38 15.16
N SER A 290 3.53 -12.35 15.99
CA SER A 290 3.85 -12.30 17.41
C SER A 290 5.23 -12.92 17.65
N VAL A 291 6.23 -12.07 17.88
CA VAL A 291 7.59 -12.47 18.31
C VAL A 291 7.54 -13.41 19.52
N LEU A 292 6.51 -13.28 20.38
CA LEU A 292 6.29 -14.12 21.56
C LEU A 292 5.92 -15.58 21.21
N LYS A 293 5.25 -15.82 20.07
CA LYS A 293 4.98 -17.19 19.58
C LYS A 293 6.23 -17.83 18.96
N ALA A 294 7.15 -17.02 18.44
CA ALA A 294 8.44 -17.49 17.90
C ALA A 294 9.50 -17.78 18.98
N THR A 295 9.28 -17.38 20.23
CA THR A 295 10.16 -17.65 21.39
C THR A 295 9.75 -18.89 22.22
N GLY A 296 8.85 -19.74 21.72
CA GLY A 296 8.60 -21.06 22.30
C GLY A 296 9.87 -21.94 22.33
N PRO A 297 9.91 -23.05 23.10
CA PRO A 297 11.13 -23.82 23.32
C PRO A 297 11.79 -24.20 21.98
N ALA A 298 12.94 -23.57 21.74
CA ALA A 298 13.76 -23.77 20.55
C ALA A 298 14.12 -25.25 20.42
N LYS A 299 13.53 -25.95 19.43
CA LYS A 299 14.06 -27.20 18.84
C LYS A 299 13.18 -27.86 17.77
N MET A 300 11.93 -27.45 17.56
CA MET A 300 11.12 -28.02 16.47
C MET A 300 11.13 -27.12 15.24
N ASP A 301 11.56 -27.70 14.12
CA ASP A 301 11.43 -27.11 12.79
C ASP A 301 9.94 -26.99 12.44
N ARG A 302 9.49 -25.75 12.18
CA ARG A 302 8.08 -25.42 11.90
C ARG A 302 7.84 -25.13 10.41
N ILE A 303 8.82 -25.38 9.54
CA ILE A 303 8.71 -25.05 8.10
C ILE A 303 7.43 -25.65 7.49
N GLN A 304 7.11 -26.91 7.78
CA GLN A 304 5.88 -27.56 7.27
C GLN A 304 4.60 -26.89 7.75
N GLU A 305 4.52 -26.48 9.03
CA GLU A 305 3.36 -25.76 9.58
C GLU A 305 3.19 -24.39 8.91
N LEU A 306 4.29 -23.72 8.61
CA LEU A 306 4.28 -22.41 7.96
C LEU A 306 3.82 -22.50 6.49
N GLU A 307 4.16 -23.59 5.79
CA GLU A 307 3.75 -23.82 4.40
C GLU A 307 2.22 -23.87 4.22
N GLU A 308 1.47 -24.22 5.25
CA GLU A 308 -0.01 -24.24 5.23
C GLU A 308 -0.65 -22.85 5.41
N MET A 309 0.13 -21.85 5.86
CA MET A 309 -0.40 -20.50 6.13
C MET A 309 -0.57 -19.66 4.85
N PRO A 310 -1.45 -18.64 4.84
CA PRO A 310 -1.53 -17.68 3.74
C PRO A 310 -0.20 -16.96 3.48
N PRO A 311 0.12 -16.58 2.23
CA PRO A 311 1.46 -16.09 1.84
C PRO A 311 2.01 -14.94 2.70
N ALA A 312 1.24 -13.89 2.93
CA ALA A 312 1.68 -12.74 3.72
C ALA A 312 2.01 -13.13 5.17
N ARG A 313 1.18 -13.98 5.79
CA ARG A 313 1.40 -14.47 7.16
C ARG A 313 2.58 -15.43 7.22
N ARG A 314 2.68 -16.34 6.25
CA ARG A 314 3.81 -17.25 6.10
C ARG A 314 5.12 -16.48 6.02
N ALA A 315 5.17 -15.44 5.19
CA ALA A 315 6.36 -14.61 5.02
C ALA A 315 6.81 -13.96 6.34
N ARG A 316 5.87 -13.36 7.09
CA ARG A 316 6.16 -12.70 8.37
C ARG A 316 6.57 -13.68 9.47
N GLU A 317 5.84 -14.78 9.65
CA GLU A 317 6.12 -15.78 10.69
C GLU A 317 7.42 -16.55 10.39
N ALA A 318 7.70 -16.86 9.12
CA ALA A 318 8.97 -17.44 8.70
C ALA A 318 10.12 -16.46 8.94
N ALA A 319 9.98 -15.17 8.60
CA ALA A 319 11.00 -14.16 8.89
C ALA A 319 11.26 -13.98 10.39
N ALA A 320 10.20 -14.00 11.21
CA ALA A 320 10.31 -13.95 12.67
C ALA A 320 11.05 -15.17 13.23
N SER A 321 10.71 -16.36 12.73
CA SER A 321 11.40 -17.61 13.10
C SER A 321 12.85 -17.61 12.65
N GLY A 322 13.14 -17.17 11.42
CA GLY A 322 14.51 -17.02 10.91
C GLY A 322 15.34 -16.05 11.76
N PHE A 323 14.74 -14.94 12.20
CA PHE A 323 15.37 -13.97 13.08
C PHE A 323 15.71 -14.56 14.45
N THR A 324 14.75 -15.23 15.12
CA THR A 324 14.98 -15.80 16.45
C THR A 324 15.96 -16.97 16.40
N THR A 325 15.81 -17.89 15.44
CA THR A 325 16.69 -19.04 15.27
C THR A 325 18.13 -18.62 14.98
N ARG A 326 18.34 -17.65 14.08
CA ARG A 326 19.69 -17.19 13.73
C ARG A 326 20.35 -16.41 14.87
N ARG A 327 19.58 -15.65 15.67
CA ARG A 327 20.09 -15.07 16.93
C ARG A 327 20.37 -16.11 18.02
N GLY A 328 19.67 -17.25 17.99
CA GLY A 328 19.90 -18.41 18.84
C GLY A 328 21.14 -19.24 18.46
N GLY A 329 21.83 -18.91 17.37
CA GLY A 329 23.08 -19.55 16.93
C GLY A 329 22.94 -20.63 15.86
N ASP A 330 21.70 -20.99 15.48
CA ASP A 330 21.47 -21.96 14.40
C ASP A 330 21.36 -21.23 13.05
N ILE A 331 22.51 -21.08 12.40
CA ILE A 331 22.63 -20.31 11.15
C ILE A 331 21.89 -20.99 10.00
N GLU A 332 21.98 -22.33 9.90
CA GLU A 332 21.43 -23.09 8.79
C GLU A 332 19.90 -23.12 8.84
N LEU A 333 19.31 -23.45 9.99
CA LEU A 333 17.86 -23.45 10.15
C LEU A 333 17.29 -22.03 9.99
N GLY A 334 17.99 -21.02 10.52
CA GLY A 334 17.63 -19.62 10.33
C GLY A 334 17.62 -19.21 8.85
N ALA A 335 18.58 -19.66 8.06
CA ALA A 335 18.63 -19.42 6.62
C ALA A 335 17.45 -20.07 5.88
N ARG A 336 17.08 -21.32 6.21
CA ARG A 336 15.92 -22.00 5.62
C ARG A 336 14.61 -21.26 5.88
N TYR A 337 14.43 -20.72 7.09
CA TYR A 337 13.26 -19.89 7.38
C TYR A 337 13.23 -18.61 6.55
N PHE A 338 14.38 -17.96 6.33
CA PHE A 338 14.43 -16.82 5.42
C PHE A 338 14.22 -17.24 3.96
N ASP A 339 14.62 -18.44 3.53
CA ASP A 339 14.31 -18.95 2.17
C ASP A 339 12.80 -19.08 1.99
N LEU A 340 12.12 -19.70 2.97
CA LEU A 340 10.67 -19.79 2.98
C LEU A 340 10.00 -18.40 2.98
N ALA A 341 10.53 -17.46 3.77
CA ALA A 341 10.00 -16.11 3.86
C ALA A 341 10.09 -15.38 2.50
N PHE A 342 11.26 -15.38 1.85
CA PHE A 342 11.47 -14.71 0.56
C PHE A 342 10.72 -15.40 -0.59
N ASN A 343 10.63 -16.73 -0.60
CA ASN A 343 9.77 -17.44 -1.56
C ASN A 343 8.30 -17.05 -1.41
N SER A 344 7.84 -16.84 -0.17
CA SER A 344 6.48 -16.37 0.10
C SER A 344 6.23 -14.94 -0.38
N LEU A 345 7.27 -14.09 -0.43
CA LEU A 345 7.14 -12.73 -0.97
C LEU A 345 6.79 -12.72 -2.47
N ASN A 346 7.22 -13.72 -3.24
CA ASN A 346 6.85 -13.84 -4.65
C ASN A 346 5.33 -14.09 -4.78
N ALA A 347 4.77 -14.93 -3.92
CA ALA A 347 3.33 -15.16 -3.87
C ALA A 347 2.56 -13.90 -3.43
N VAL A 348 3.03 -13.21 -2.38
CA VAL A 348 2.48 -11.92 -1.93
C VAL A 348 2.45 -10.89 -3.05
N TRP A 349 3.55 -10.73 -3.79
CA TRP A 349 3.60 -9.77 -4.89
C TRP A 349 2.71 -10.18 -6.07
N SER A 350 2.63 -11.47 -6.37
CA SER A 350 1.75 -11.99 -7.43
C SER A 350 0.27 -11.70 -7.13
N GLY A 351 -0.12 -11.73 -5.85
CA GLY A 351 -1.48 -11.45 -5.37
C GLY A 351 -1.74 -9.99 -4.98
N ARG A 352 -0.83 -9.06 -5.28
CA ARG A 352 -0.87 -7.66 -4.79
C ARG A 352 -2.12 -6.85 -5.14
N GLU A 353 -2.87 -7.27 -6.16
CA GLU A 353 -4.16 -6.63 -6.49
C GLU A 353 -5.21 -6.89 -5.40
N ASN A 354 -5.12 -8.04 -4.72
CA ASN A 354 -5.99 -8.42 -3.60
C ASN A 354 -5.33 -8.18 -2.23
N GLU A 355 -4.00 -8.12 -2.18
CA GLU A 355 -3.22 -7.89 -0.96
C GLU A 355 -2.74 -6.43 -0.84
N ARG A 356 -3.54 -5.58 -0.18
CA ARG A 356 -3.23 -4.14 0.02
C ARG A 356 -1.89 -3.86 0.72
N GLU A 357 -1.29 -4.86 1.37
CA GLU A 357 -0.07 -4.71 2.18
C GLU A 357 1.21 -5.25 1.54
N ALA A 358 1.19 -5.69 0.27
CA ALA A 358 2.33 -6.39 -0.34
C ALA A 358 3.68 -5.66 -0.18
N ILE A 359 3.69 -4.33 -0.37
CA ILE A 359 4.88 -3.49 -0.17
C ILE A 359 5.36 -3.54 1.29
N ALA A 360 4.43 -3.42 2.24
CA ALA A 360 4.74 -3.40 3.66
C ALA A 360 5.32 -4.75 4.11
N VAL A 361 4.74 -5.87 3.66
CA VAL A 361 5.22 -7.23 3.95
C VAL A 361 6.65 -7.41 3.42
N ILE A 362 6.92 -7.05 2.16
CA ILE A 362 8.25 -7.17 1.55
C ILE A 362 9.29 -6.35 2.34
N MET A 363 8.94 -5.10 2.70
CA MET A 363 9.82 -4.25 3.48
C MET A 363 10.09 -4.80 4.88
N GLU A 364 9.06 -5.34 5.55
CA GLU A 364 9.15 -5.92 6.89
C GLU A 364 10.06 -7.16 6.89
N VAL A 365 9.81 -8.11 5.99
CA VAL A 365 10.60 -9.36 5.88
C VAL A 365 12.04 -9.07 5.48
N SER A 366 12.25 -8.21 4.48
CA SER A 366 13.60 -7.83 4.05
C SER A 366 14.35 -7.07 5.15
N GLY A 367 13.63 -6.23 5.91
CA GLY A 367 14.18 -5.54 7.07
C GLY A 367 14.54 -6.49 8.21
N ALA A 368 13.69 -7.45 8.54
CA ALA A 368 13.96 -8.45 9.57
C ALA A 368 15.21 -9.27 9.25
N ALA A 369 15.34 -9.71 7.99
CA ALA A 369 16.56 -10.38 7.51
C ALA A 369 17.80 -9.47 7.62
N ALA A 370 17.67 -8.19 7.25
CA ALA A 370 18.78 -7.23 7.30
C ALA A 370 19.28 -6.91 8.70
N GLN A 371 18.45 -7.06 9.73
CA GLN A 371 18.87 -6.92 11.12
C GLN A 371 19.82 -8.04 11.58
N VAL A 372 19.83 -9.18 10.86
CA VAL A 372 20.69 -10.33 11.17
C VAL A 372 21.89 -10.36 10.23
N ASP A 373 21.63 -10.29 8.92
CA ASP A 373 22.67 -10.30 7.89
C ASP A 373 22.22 -9.42 6.69
N PRO A 374 22.67 -8.15 6.64
CA PRO A 374 22.25 -7.24 5.58
C PRO A 374 22.76 -7.61 4.19
N ILE A 375 23.87 -8.35 4.09
CA ILE A 375 24.43 -8.76 2.80
C ILE A 375 23.60 -9.92 2.24
N ASP A 376 23.33 -10.95 3.05
CA ASP A 376 22.48 -12.06 2.64
C ASP A 376 21.04 -11.60 2.38
N ALA A 377 20.50 -10.69 3.19
CA ALA A 377 19.20 -10.08 2.95
C ALA A 377 19.15 -9.35 1.60
N LEU A 378 20.17 -8.54 1.28
CA LEU A 378 20.24 -7.83 0.00
C LEU A 378 20.33 -8.80 -1.19
N ARG A 379 21.09 -9.89 -1.05
CA ARG A 379 21.18 -10.96 -2.06
C ARG A 379 19.81 -11.58 -2.31
N ARG A 380 19.11 -12.00 -1.25
CA ARG A 380 17.76 -12.59 -1.32
C ARG A 380 16.74 -11.63 -1.93
N SER A 381 16.80 -10.34 -1.58
CA SER A 381 15.93 -9.32 -2.20
C SER A 381 16.15 -9.20 -3.71
N ARG A 382 17.39 -9.32 -4.20
CA ARG A 382 17.69 -9.27 -5.65
C ARG A 382 17.21 -10.51 -6.41
N GLU A 383 17.00 -11.63 -5.71
CA GLU A 383 16.56 -12.90 -6.28
C GLU A 383 15.03 -13.05 -6.34
N LEU A 384 14.26 -12.07 -5.84
CA LEU A 384 12.79 -12.06 -5.97
C LEU A 384 12.38 -12.07 -7.46
N ASP A 385 11.25 -12.71 -7.79
CA ASP A 385 10.88 -12.94 -9.20
C ASP A 385 10.47 -11.66 -9.94
N TYR A 386 9.95 -10.68 -9.20
CA TYR A 386 9.36 -9.46 -9.76
C TYR A 386 10.28 -8.25 -9.58
N PRO A 387 10.61 -7.50 -10.65
CA PRO A 387 11.53 -6.34 -10.56
C PRO A 387 11.12 -5.27 -9.54
N CYS A 388 9.82 -5.05 -9.35
CA CYS A 388 9.35 -4.13 -8.32
C CYS A 388 9.51 -4.71 -6.91
N ALA A 389 9.18 -5.98 -6.70
CA ALA A 389 9.42 -6.66 -5.42
C ALA A 389 10.91 -6.67 -5.06
N GLN A 390 11.80 -6.92 -6.04
CA GLN A 390 13.25 -6.83 -5.87
C GLN A 390 13.66 -5.46 -5.36
N ALA A 391 13.24 -4.39 -6.05
CA ALA A 391 13.59 -3.02 -5.68
C ALA A 391 13.05 -2.66 -4.28
N ILE A 392 11.79 -2.97 -3.98
CA ILE A 392 11.20 -2.72 -2.65
C ILE A 392 11.93 -3.51 -1.56
N GLY A 393 12.29 -4.77 -1.79
CA GLY A 393 13.07 -5.58 -0.84
C GLY A 393 14.44 -4.96 -0.55
N MET A 394 15.16 -4.55 -1.60
CA MET A 394 16.45 -3.86 -1.47
C MET A 394 16.33 -2.53 -0.69
N ILE A 395 15.25 -1.77 -0.90
CA ILE A 395 14.96 -0.55 -0.13
C ILE A 395 14.61 -0.89 1.33
N GLY A 396 13.92 -2.00 1.58
CA GLY A 396 13.64 -2.52 2.92
C GLY A 396 14.92 -2.83 3.71
N VAL A 397 15.91 -3.45 3.07
CA VAL A 397 17.25 -3.66 3.66
C VAL A 397 17.92 -2.32 3.98
N ALA A 398 17.90 -1.37 3.04
CA ALA A 398 18.51 -0.05 3.23
C ALA A 398 17.87 0.72 4.40
N ARG A 399 16.55 0.60 4.59
CA ARG A 399 15.82 1.25 5.69
C ARG A 399 16.37 0.87 7.05
N VAL A 400 16.61 -0.42 7.29
CA VAL A 400 17.13 -0.88 8.59
C VAL A 400 18.49 -0.27 8.88
N LEU A 401 19.37 -0.27 7.89
CA LEU A 401 20.72 0.31 8.00
C LEU A 401 20.70 1.82 8.21
N ALA A 402 19.71 2.51 7.62
CA ALA A 402 19.46 3.92 7.85
C ALA A 402 18.96 4.23 9.28
N THR A 403 18.11 3.36 9.85
CA THR A 403 17.46 3.60 11.16
C THR A 403 18.27 3.16 12.37
N LEU A 404 19.24 2.25 12.21
CA LEU A 404 20.10 1.78 13.31
C LEU A 404 20.98 2.89 13.93
N GLU A 405 21.02 4.09 13.33
CA GLU A 405 21.67 5.28 13.89
C GLU A 405 20.78 6.06 14.87
N GLN A 406 19.45 6.04 14.72
CA GLN A 406 18.55 6.88 15.53
C GLN A 406 18.34 6.36 16.97
N ASN A 407 18.64 5.08 17.21
CA ASN A 407 18.48 4.42 18.51
C ASN A 407 19.81 4.21 19.24
N ALA A 408 20.94 4.72 18.72
CA ALA A 408 22.17 4.73 19.48
C ALA A 408 22.06 5.79 20.58
N PRO A 409 22.16 5.43 21.88
CA PRO A 409 22.12 6.42 22.94
C PRO A 409 23.25 7.43 22.69
N SER A 410 22.89 8.72 22.62
CA SER A 410 23.85 9.81 22.58
C SER A 410 24.76 9.66 23.80
N SER A 411 25.98 9.15 23.58
CA SER A 411 27.07 9.20 24.54
C SER A 411 27.57 10.64 24.63
N ALA A 412 26.74 11.50 25.22
CA ALA A 412 27.04 12.87 25.56
C ALA A 412 26.40 13.20 26.91
N SER A 413 26.87 12.51 27.95
CA SER A 413 26.99 13.05 29.32
C SER A 413 27.80 12.10 30.19
N ARG A 414 29.13 12.24 30.14
CA ARG A 414 30.02 12.33 31.31
C ARG A 414 31.44 12.63 30.87
#